data_AF-A0A7C3LUV9-F1
#
_entry.id   AF-A0A7C3LUV9-F1
#
_cell.length_a   1.000
_cell.length_b   1.000
_cell.length_c   1.000
_cell.angle_alpha   90.00
_cell.angle_beta   90.00
_cell.angle_gamma   90.00
#
_symmetry.space_group_name_H-M   'P 1'
#
loop_
_entity.id
_entity.type
_entity.pdbx_description
1 polymer ?
#
loop_
_entity_poly.entity_id
_entity_poly.type
_entity_poly.pdbx_seq_one_letter_code
_entity_poly.pdbx_strand_id
1 'polypeptide(L)'
;MSYKSTHLITLMVVVSFLTLLLLSRFTYFPANLSLVSGYSMYPSLRPGDLLVSLHKDIVGYGVGDVVIWCSSITYCTAHRVVELRGAYVVTRGDNNPSEDPPIPESFIKYRVVLVIPLTIWIPACLVPAGLYLVREKENVLRFLRSLGDLETTIFVVFTLISFAIIALIPVHPLTTQSMITKPSMNLRSVEILDPGSLILVRYSMRGLSLGSVTGCLIEVGDQLIKCSAYTPASDSVAVIVPPETYVRAYENGLTSFKLLVNLTLDKGFLVGSYPLHISWSKLSLSVNGTSLILSNPNYAPINVTQVRVTYMRYDEKTRTHKVAEVKELPGFTVGPRNNYTLLVESRGEYAYVMIKYLFMGDEIVEQRRINFS
;
A
#
# COMPACT_ATOMS: atom_id res chain seq x y z
N MET A 1 -5.88 -30.66 65.90
CA MET A 1 -5.09 -29.71 65.08
C MET A 1 -4.98 -28.39 65.82
N SER A 2 -3.76 -27.87 66.02
CA SER A 2 -3.55 -26.60 66.71
C SER A 2 -4.27 -25.47 65.98
N TYR A 3 -4.87 -24.53 66.73
CA TYR A 3 -5.61 -23.36 66.21
C TYR A 3 -4.83 -22.57 65.14
N LYS A 4 -3.49 -22.58 65.19
CA LYS A 4 -2.61 -22.01 64.15
C LYS A 4 -2.67 -22.74 62.80
N SER A 5 -2.88 -24.06 62.80
CA SER A 5 -2.86 -24.91 61.61
C SER A 5 -4.10 -24.72 60.72
N THR A 6 -5.29 -24.53 61.32
CA THR A 6 -6.54 -24.29 60.57
C THR A 6 -6.56 -22.93 59.88
N HIS A 7 -6.06 -21.88 60.52
CA HIS A 7 -5.94 -20.55 59.90
C HIS A 7 -4.91 -20.52 58.76
N LEU A 8 -3.80 -21.25 58.92
CA LEU A 8 -2.79 -21.37 57.87
C LEU A 8 -3.34 -22.11 56.64
N ILE A 9 -4.09 -23.20 56.83
CA ILE A 9 -4.76 -23.93 55.74
C ILE A 9 -5.78 -23.03 55.04
N THR A 10 -6.59 -22.29 55.80
CA THR A 10 -7.59 -21.38 55.24
C THR A 10 -6.93 -20.27 54.40
N LEU A 11 -5.84 -19.69 54.90
CA LEU A 11 -5.05 -18.70 54.18
C LEU A 11 -4.45 -19.29 52.89
N MET A 12 -3.88 -20.50 52.94
CA MET A 12 -3.35 -21.17 51.74
C MET A 12 -4.44 -21.46 50.71
N VAL A 13 -5.64 -21.85 51.14
CA VAL A 13 -6.78 -22.09 50.24
C VAL A 13 -7.24 -20.78 49.58
N VAL A 14 -7.35 -19.69 50.34
CA VAL A 14 -7.73 -18.37 49.81
C VAL A 14 -6.68 -17.86 48.83
N VAL A 15 -5.40 -17.95 49.18
CA VAL A 15 -4.29 -17.56 48.30
C VAL A 15 -4.27 -18.43 47.04
N SER A 16 -4.42 -19.75 47.17
CA SER A 16 -4.49 -20.66 46.02
C SER A 16 -5.68 -20.37 45.12
N PHE A 17 -6.83 -20.02 45.68
CA PHE A 17 -8.01 -19.64 44.92
C PHE A 17 -7.80 -18.31 44.17
N LEU A 18 -7.23 -17.30 44.84
CA LEU A 18 -6.90 -16.02 44.21
C LEU A 18 -5.82 -16.17 43.13
N THR A 19 -4.81 -17.01 43.32
CA THR A 19 -3.80 -17.29 42.30
C THR A 19 -4.39 -18.04 41.11
N LEU A 20 -5.28 -19.01 41.32
CA LEU A 20 -6.04 -19.68 40.26
C LEU A 20 -6.87 -18.70 39.43
N LEU A 21 -7.53 -17.74 40.08
CA LEU A 21 -8.27 -16.68 39.37
C LEU A 21 -7.34 -15.78 38.55
N LEU A 22 -6.15 -15.46 39.06
CA LEU A 22 -5.15 -14.68 38.32
C LEU A 22 -4.52 -15.46 37.16
N LEU A 23 -4.32 -16.78 37.32
CA LEU A 23 -3.82 -17.68 36.27
C LEU A 23 -4.73 -17.72 35.04
N SER A 24 -6.04 -17.52 35.21
CA SER A 24 -7.02 -17.46 34.10
C SER A 24 -6.71 -16.37 33.07
N ARG A 25 -5.92 -15.36 33.45
CA ARG A 25 -5.46 -14.28 32.57
C ARG A 25 -4.25 -14.68 31.71
N PHE A 26 -3.46 -15.64 32.17
CA PHE A 26 -2.17 -16.00 31.56
C PHE A 26 -2.20 -17.33 30.81
N THR A 27 -3.15 -18.21 31.10
CA THR A 27 -3.22 -19.56 30.50
C THR A 27 -4.64 -19.88 29.98
N TYR A 28 -4.75 -20.97 29.22
CA TYR A 28 -6.04 -21.52 28.82
C TYR A 28 -6.82 -21.95 30.07
N PHE A 29 -7.86 -21.22 30.43
CA PHE A 29 -8.72 -21.53 31.57
C PHE A 29 -10.18 -21.62 31.10
N PRO A 30 -10.97 -22.59 31.59
CA PRO A 30 -12.32 -22.82 31.08
C PRO A 30 -13.31 -21.70 31.42
N ALA A 31 -13.03 -20.93 32.47
CA ALA A 31 -13.90 -19.86 32.96
C ALA A 31 -13.12 -18.58 33.27
N ASN A 32 -13.77 -17.44 33.19
CA ASN A 32 -13.16 -16.15 33.51
C ASN A 32 -14.15 -15.28 34.29
N LEU A 33 -13.63 -14.60 35.31
CA LEU A 33 -14.34 -13.57 36.07
C LEU A 33 -13.73 -12.22 35.73
N SER A 34 -14.54 -11.27 35.28
CA SER A 34 -14.06 -9.95 34.88
C SER A 34 -15.00 -8.85 35.35
N LEU A 35 -14.44 -7.72 35.74
CA LEU A 35 -15.21 -6.52 36.09
C LEU A 35 -15.30 -5.60 34.89
N VAL A 36 -16.49 -5.07 34.63
CA VAL A 36 -16.70 -4.05 33.60
C VAL A 36 -16.13 -2.72 34.10
N SER A 37 -15.22 -2.12 33.33
CA SER A 37 -14.57 -0.86 33.72
C SER A 37 -15.07 0.37 32.94
N GLY A 38 -15.64 0.18 31.74
CA GLY A 38 -16.03 1.26 30.82
C GLY A 38 -17.52 1.32 30.49
N TYR A 39 -17.89 2.27 29.64
CA TYR A 39 -19.27 2.55 29.22
C TYR A 39 -19.60 2.12 27.78
N SER A 40 -18.68 1.43 27.08
CA SER A 40 -18.88 1.04 25.67
C SER A 40 -20.02 0.06 25.46
N MET A 41 -20.41 -0.68 26.49
CA MET A 41 -21.50 -1.65 26.47
C MET A 41 -22.77 -1.16 27.18
N TYR A 42 -22.85 0.12 27.54
CA TYR A 42 -24.06 0.68 28.14
C TYR A 42 -25.24 0.64 27.13
N PRO A 43 -26.48 0.32 27.55
CA PRO A 43 -26.93 0.00 28.90
C PRO A 43 -26.80 -1.47 29.30
N SER A 44 -26.39 -2.36 28.38
CA SER A 44 -26.36 -3.81 28.58
C SER A 44 -25.37 -4.27 29.65
N LEU A 45 -24.20 -3.65 29.71
CA LEU A 45 -23.21 -3.83 30.78
C LEU A 45 -22.89 -2.45 31.38
N ARG A 46 -22.86 -2.38 32.72
CA ARG A 46 -22.54 -1.16 33.45
C ARG A 46 -21.20 -1.29 34.17
N PRO A 47 -20.46 -0.18 34.37
CA PRO A 47 -19.25 -0.21 35.17
C PRO A 47 -19.49 -0.84 36.55
N GLY A 48 -18.63 -1.79 36.92
CA GLY A 48 -18.71 -2.56 38.15
C GLY A 48 -19.50 -3.87 38.05
N ASP A 49 -20.19 -4.15 36.95
CA ASP A 49 -20.83 -5.45 36.75
C ASP A 49 -19.77 -6.56 36.69
N LEU A 50 -20.08 -7.70 37.32
CA LEU A 50 -19.24 -8.89 37.32
C LEU A 50 -19.69 -9.83 36.20
N LEU A 51 -18.79 -10.09 35.26
CA LEU A 51 -19.01 -11.01 34.15
C LEU A 51 -18.51 -12.40 34.51
N VAL A 52 -19.37 -13.40 34.34
CA VAL A 52 -18.97 -14.80 34.29
C VAL A 52 -18.94 -15.21 32.83
N SER A 53 -17.78 -15.66 32.38
CA SER A 53 -17.54 -15.98 30.97
C SER A 53 -16.93 -17.36 30.85
N LEU A 54 -17.28 -18.10 29.80
CA LEU A 54 -16.77 -19.44 29.51
C LEU A 54 -15.98 -19.44 28.22
N HIS A 55 -14.93 -20.27 28.15
CA HIS A 55 -14.04 -20.30 27.01
C HIS A 55 -14.81 -20.60 25.72
N LYS A 56 -14.47 -19.93 24.62
CA LYS A 56 -15.23 -20.04 23.35
C LYS A 56 -15.35 -21.49 22.85
N ASP A 57 -14.33 -22.30 23.08
CA ASP A 57 -14.29 -23.69 22.63
C ASP A 57 -15.19 -24.62 23.47
N ILE A 58 -15.66 -24.15 24.63
CA ILE A 58 -16.58 -24.90 25.52
C ILE A 58 -18.03 -24.61 25.17
N VAL A 59 -18.36 -23.35 24.93
CA VAL A 59 -19.75 -22.89 24.83
C VAL A 59 -20.15 -22.37 23.45
N GLY A 60 -19.20 -22.23 22.53
CA GLY A 60 -19.39 -21.55 21.26
C GLY A 60 -19.71 -20.07 21.41
N TYR A 61 -19.84 -19.37 20.29
CA TYR A 61 -20.39 -18.02 20.22
C TYR A 61 -20.94 -17.74 18.81
N GLY A 62 -21.85 -16.78 18.70
CA GLY A 62 -22.44 -16.37 17.44
C GLY A 62 -22.76 -14.88 17.38
N VAL A 63 -23.37 -14.45 16.28
CA VAL A 63 -23.87 -13.08 16.12
C VAL A 63 -24.89 -12.78 17.22
N GLY A 64 -24.73 -11.63 17.89
CA GLY A 64 -25.56 -11.19 19.01
C GLY A 64 -24.97 -11.51 20.39
N ASP A 65 -24.02 -12.44 20.49
CA ASP A 65 -23.36 -12.76 21.76
C ASP A 65 -22.40 -11.66 22.20
N VAL A 66 -22.26 -11.47 23.51
CA VAL A 66 -21.17 -10.65 24.08
C VAL A 66 -19.96 -11.53 24.30
N VAL A 67 -18.86 -11.18 23.65
CA VAL A 67 -17.60 -11.92 23.73
C VAL A 67 -16.51 -11.06 24.35
N ILE A 68 -15.61 -11.71 25.08
CA ILE A 68 -14.37 -11.12 25.55
C ILE A 68 -13.27 -11.52 24.56
N TRP A 69 -12.73 -10.53 23.88
CA TRP A 69 -11.60 -10.69 22.98
C TRP A 69 -10.38 -9.94 23.49
N CYS A 70 -9.19 -10.49 23.27
CA CYS A 70 -7.95 -9.93 23.77
C CYS A 70 -6.91 -9.81 22.65
N SER A 71 -6.42 -8.61 22.39
CA SER A 71 -5.29 -8.39 21.46
C SER A 71 -3.93 -8.58 22.13
N SER A 72 -3.90 -8.56 23.47
CA SER A 72 -2.74 -8.91 24.29
C SER A 72 -3.20 -9.52 25.61
N ILE A 73 -2.27 -10.05 26.40
CA ILE A 73 -2.55 -10.61 27.75
C ILE A 73 -3.16 -9.55 28.68
N THR A 74 -2.85 -8.27 28.45
CA THR A 74 -3.32 -7.16 29.29
C THR A 74 -4.53 -6.44 28.70
N TYR A 75 -4.71 -6.48 27.37
CA TYR A 75 -5.78 -5.78 26.67
C TYR A 75 -6.89 -6.74 26.26
N CYS A 76 -8.00 -6.71 27.00
CA CYS A 76 -9.22 -7.46 26.73
C CYS A 76 -10.43 -6.53 26.69
N THR A 77 -11.33 -6.74 25.74
CA THR A 77 -12.54 -5.94 25.54
C THR A 77 -13.74 -6.86 25.45
N ALA A 78 -14.84 -6.49 26.11
CA ALA A 78 -16.12 -7.20 26.03
C ALA A 78 -17.06 -6.43 25.12
N HIS A 79 -17.34 -6.94 23.90
CA HIS A 79 -18.26 -6.31 22.94
C HIS A 79 -19.17 -7.34 22.29
N ARG A 80 -20.26 -6.87 21.67
CA ARG A 80 -21.24 -7.73 21.01
C ARG A 80 -20.78 -8.10 19.61
N VAL A 81 -20.87 -9.38 19.24
CA VAL A 81 -20.59 -9.83 17.88
C VAL A 81 -21.70 -9.34 16.96
N VAL A 82 -21.33 -8.60 15.91
CA VAL A 82 -22.26 -8.11 14.89
C VAL A 82 -22.15 -8.87 13.58
N GLU A 83 -20.97 -9.41 13.26
CA GLU A 83 -20.74 -10.17 12.02
C GLU A 83 -19.63 -11.21 12.17
N LEU A 84 -19.77 -12.34 11.49
CA LEU A 84 -18.76 -13.39 11.36
C LEU A 84 -18.29 -13.44 9.89
N ARG A 85 -17.01 -13.13 9.64
CA ARG A 85 -16.37 -13.07 8.31
C ARG A 85 -15.25 -14.11 8.18
N GLY A 86 -15.60 -15.38 8.11
CA GLY A 86 -14.63 -16.47 7.99
C GLY A 86 -13.64 -16.46 9.17
N ALA A 87 -12.37 -16.13 8.91
CA ALA A 87 -11.32 -16.04 9.94
C ALA A 87 -11.37 -14.77 10.80
N TYR A 88 -12.28 -13.84 10.51
CA TYR A 88 -12.42 -12.57 11.21
C TYR A 88 -13.81 -12.44 11.84
N VAL A 89 -13.86 -11.71 12.95
CA VAL A 89 -15.07 -11.38 13.71
C VAL A 89 -15.18 -9.87 13.80
N VAL A 90 -16.38 -9.32 13.56
CA VAL A 90 -16.67 -7.91 13.79
C VAL A 90 -17.48 -7.80 15.08
N THR A 91 -16.99 -6.98 16.00
CA THR A 91 -17.67 -6.67 17.27
C THR A 91 -18.09 -5.20 17.33
N ARG A 92 -19.01 -4.87 18.23
CA ARG A 92 -19.39 -3.49 18.52
C ARG A 92 -19.79 -3.35 19.98
N GLY A 93 -19.33 -2.27 20.62
CA GLY A 93 -19.89 -1.84 21.89
C GLY A 93 -21.34 -1.39 21.72
N ASP A 94 -22.26 -1.82 22.58
CA ASP A 94 -23.67 -1.45 22.49
C ASP A 94 -23.91 0.09 22.52
N ASN A 95 -22.99 0.84 23.13
CA ASN A 95 -22.99 2.30 23.22
C ASN A 95 -22.08 2.99 22.19
N ASN A 96 -21.39 2.23 21.33
CA ASN A 96 -20.45 2.79 20.36
C ASN A 96 -21.18 3.14 19.04
N PRO A 97 -20.84 4.28 18.40
CA PRO A 97 -21.52 4.75 17.18
C PRO A 97 -21.12 3.95 15.93
N SER A 98 -19.99 3.25 15.96
CA SER A 98 -19.44 2.49 14.85
C SER A 98 -18.97 1.11 15.32
N GLU A 99 -18.93 0.17 14.38
CA GLU A 99 -18.35 -1.17 14.58
C GLU A 99 -16.85 -1.09 14.87
N ASP A 100 -16.34 -2.07 15.62
CA ASP A 100 -14.92 -2.25 15.81
C ASP A 100 -14.29 -2.75 14.49
N PRO A 101 -12.99 -2.48 14.24
CA PRO A 101 -12.27 -3.12 13.13
C PRO A 101 -12.35 -4.66 13.22
N PRO A 102 -12.44 -5.38 12.08
CA PRO A 102 -12.46 -6.84 12.09
C PRO A 102 -11.23 -7.41 12.82
N ILE A 103 -11.47 -8.30 13.78
CA ILE A 103 -10.42 -8.97 14.58
C ILE A 103 -10.30 -10.45 14.19
N PRO A 104 -9.10 -11.05 14.26
CA PRO A 104 -8.97 -12.49 14.04
C PRO A 104 -9.79 -13.30 15.06
N GLU A 105 -10.38 -14.41 14.62
CA GLU A 105 -11.16 -15.32 15.49
C GLU A 105 -10.35 -15.79 16.72
N SER A 106 -9.04 -15.93 16.57
CA SER A 106 -8.11 -16.34 17.63
C SER A 106 -8.01 -15.34 18.80
N PHE A 107 -8.48 -14.10 18.61
CA PHE A 107 -8.52 -13.08 19.67
C PHE A 107 -9.73 -13.27 20.57
N ILE A 108 -10.80 -13.91 20.10
CA ILE A 108 -11.95 -14.27 20.94
C ILE A 108 -11.48 -15.31 21.95
N LYS A 109 -11.66 -15.04 23.25
CA LYS A 109 -11.28 -15.96 24.33
C LYS A 109 -12.49 -16.55 25.03
N TYR A 110 -13.45 -15.70 25.38
CA TYR A 110 -14.60 -16.11 26.18
C TYR A 110 -15.91 -15.59 25.61
N ARG A 111 -17.00 -16.32 25.83
CA ARG A 111 -18.37 -15.81 25.71
C ARG A 111 -18.88 -15.48 27.10
N VAL A 112 -19.48 -14.29 27.26
CA VAL A 112 -20.15 -13.90 28.49
C VAL A 112 -21.43 -14.73 28.63
N VAL A 113 -21.56 -15.48 29.71
CA VAL A 113 -22.72 -16.35 29.97
C VAL A 113 -23.61 -15.84 31.10
N LEU A 114 -23.08 -15.02 32.00
CA LEU A 114 -23.84 -14.39 33.07
C LEU A 114 -23.25 -13.02 33.40
N VAL A 115 -24.13 -12.06 33.65
CA VAL A 115 -23.81 -10.72 34.12
C VAL A 115 -24.43 -10.56 35.49
N ILE A 116 -23.61 -10.28 36.50
CA ILE A 116 -24.06 -10.05 37.87
C ILE A 116 -23.88 -8.55 38.17
N PRO A 117 -24.98 -7.79 38.30
CA PRO A 117 -24.89 -6.36 38.55
C PRO A 117 -24.12 -6.01 39.82
N LEU A 118 -23.43 -4.87 39.80
CA LEU A 118 -22.73 -4.30 40.96
C LEU A 118 -23.59 -4.29 42.23
N THR A 119 -24.86 -3.91 42.08
CA THR A 119 -25.85 -3.80 43.15
C THR A 119 -26.25 -5.14 43.77
N ILE A 120 -25.90 -6.27 43.12
CA ILE A 120 -26.20 -7.61 43.63
C ILE A 120 -24.95 -8.22 44.26
N TRP A 121 -23.82 -8.26 43.53
CA TRP A 121 -22.66 -9.01 44.01
C TRP A 121 -21.96 -8.33 45.19
N ILE A 122 -21.89 -6.99 45.24
CA ILE A 122 -21.27 -6.30 46.39
C ILE A 122 -22.01 -6.63 47.68
N PRO A 123 -23.35 -6.46 47.79
CA PRO A 123 -24.07 -6.85 49.00
C PRO A 123 -23.94 -8.35 49.32
N ALA A 124 -23.99 -9.21 48.29
CA ALA A 124 -23.84 -10.65 48.46
C ALA A 124 -22.47 -11.04 49.06
N CYS A 125 -21.42 -10.27 48.80
CA CYS A 125 -20.10 -10.45 49.41
C CYS A 125 -19.97 -9.77 50.79
N LEU A 126 -20.42 -8.51 50.91
CA LEU A 126 -20.20 -7.71 52.12
C LEU A 126 -21.03 -8.17 53.30
N VAL A 127 -22.28 -8.61 53.11
CA VAL A 127 -23.16 -9.00 54.21
C VAL A 127 -22.63 -10.26 54.94
N PRO A 128 -22.32 -11.37 54.25
CA PRO A 128 -21.73 -12.54 54.91
C PRO A 128 -20.37 -12.26 55.53
N ALA A 129 -19.52 -11.48 54.84
CA ALA A 129 -18.21 -11.08 55.39
C ALA A 129 -18.36 -10.26 56.67
N GLY A 130 -19.29 -9.30 56.69
CA GLY A 130 -19.61 -8.52 57.88
C GLY A 130 -20.12 -9.39 59.03
N LEU A 131 -21.05 -10.32 58.76
CA LEU A 131 -21.55 -11.27 59.76
C LEU A 131 -20.43 -12.17 60.31
N TYR A 132 -19.54 -12.64 59.45
CA TYR A 132 -18.38 -13.42 59.86
C TYR A 132 -17.44 -12.60 60.77
N LEU A 133 -17.14 -11.35 60.40
CA LEU A 133 -16.31 -10.46 61.21
C LEU A 133 -16.94 -10.15 62.57
N VAL A 134 -18.27 -9.99 62.64
CA VAL A 134 -18.99 -9.79 63.90
C VAL A 134 -18.93 -11.05 64.77
N ARG A 135 -19.10 -12.24 64.17
CA ARG A 135 -19.00 -13.52 64.88
C ARG A 135 -17.60 -13.77 65.42
N GLU A 136 -16.58 -13.50 64.62
CA GLU A 136 -15.18 -13.75 64.94
C GLU A 136 -14.49 -12.54 65.60
N LYS A 137 -15.27 -11.55 66.08
CA LYS A 137 -14.76 -10.26 66.58
C LYS A 137 -13.60 -10.40 67.56
N GLU A 138 -13.63 -11.37 68.46
CA GLU A 138 -12.58 -11.57 69.47
C GLU A 138 -11.30 -12.17 68.88
N ASN A 139 -11.43 -13.04 67.88
CA ASN A 139 -10.32 -13.62 67.14
C ASN A 139 -9.69 -12.59 66.20
N VAL A 140 -10.52 -11.77 65.55
CA VAL A 140 -10.08 -10.64 64.72
C VAL A 140 -9.38 -9.58 65.58
N LEU A 141 -9.93 -9.21 66.74
CA LEU A 141 -9.24 -8.30 67.66
C LEU A 141 -7.93 -8.88 68.19
N ARG A 142 -7.86 -10.19 68.46
CA ARG A 142 -6.61 -10.86 68.86
C ARG A 142 -5.58 -10.89 67.73
N PHE A 143 -6.01 -11.14 66.49
CA PHE A 143 -5.16 -11.07 65.30
C PHE A 143 -4.66 -9.64 65.06
N LEU A 144 -5.55 -8.63 65.15
CA LEU A 144 -5.17 -7.22 65.06
C LEU A 144 -4.19 -6.80 66.15
N ARG A 145 -4.28 -7.38 67.35
CA ARG A 145 -3.30 -7.20 68.43
C ARG A 145 -2.00 -7.98 68.21
N SER A 146 -2.02 -9.11 67.48
CA SER A 146 -0.82 -9.86 67.12
C SER A 146 -0.03 -9.22 65.97
N LEU A 147 -0.62 -8.26 65.24
CA LEU A 147 0.10 -7.36 64.31
C LEU A 147 1.11 -6.44 65.03
N GLY A 148 1.40 -6.65 66.32
CA GLY A 148 2.56 -6.06 66.98
C GLY A 148 3.89 -6.71 66.59
N ASP A 149 3.86 -7.92 66.00
CA ASP A 149 5.05 -8.62 65.54
C ASP A 149 5.46 -8.12 64.16
N LEU A 150 6.61 -7.45 64.08
CA LEU A 150 7.06 -6.65 62.94
C LEU A 150 7.03 -7.46 61.63
N GLU A 151 7.43 -8.72 61.67
CA GLU A 151 7.49 -9.61 60.50
C GLU A 151 6.10 -9.90 59.92
N THR A 152 5.11 -10.19 60.77
CA THR A 152 3.74 -10.46 60.32
C THR A 152 3.08 -9.22 59.73
N THR A 153 3.36 -8.05 60.30
CA THR A 153 2.83 -6.78 59.82
C THR A 153 3.42 -6.40 58.47
N ILE A 154 4.72 -6.58 58.28
CA ILE A 154 5.39 -6.37 56.99
C ILE A 154 4.78 -7.29 55.93
N PHE A 155 4.59 -8.59 56.23
CA PHE A 155 4.04 -9.54 55.27
C PHE A 155 2.61 -9.20 54.83
N VAL A 156 1.73 -8.87 55.79
CA VAL A 156 0.33 -8.54 55.50
C VAL A 156 0.23 -7.23 54.71
N VAL A 157 0.98 -6.20 55.12
CA VAL A 157 1.02 -4.91 54.42
C VAL A 157 1.58 -5.07 53.01
N PHE A 158 2.68 -5.80 52.84
CA PHE A 158 3.27 -6.06 51.53
C PHE A 158 2.31 -6.82 50.61
N THR A 159 1.58 -7.81 51.13
CA THR A 159 0.62 -8.60 50.34
C THR A 159 -0.59 -7.76 49.93
N LEU A 160 -1.14 -6.96 50.85
CA LEU A 160 -2.26 -6.06 50.56
C LEU A 160 -1.86 -4.94 49.58
N ILE A 161 -0.67 -4.37 49.74
CA ILE A 161 -0.12 -3.39 48.79
C ILE A 161 0.09 -4.04 47.42
N SER A 162 0.62 -5.26 47.36
CA SER A 162 0.84 -5.96 46.10
C SER A 162 -0.49 -6.25 45.38
N PHE A 163 -1.51 -6.73 46.10
CA PHE A 163 -2.86 -6.91 45.55
C PHE A 163 -3.51 -5.59 45.15
N ALA A 164 -3.37 -4.55 45.97
CA ALA A 164 -3.88 -3.22 45.68
C ALA A 164 -3.21 -2.64 44.45
N ILE A 165 -1.88 -2.73 44.30
CA ILE A 165 -1.14 -2.29 43.11
C ILE A 165 -1.64 -3.07 41.88
N ILE A 166 -1.76 -4.40 41.94
CA ILE A 166 -2.23 -5.19 40.81
C ILE A 166 -3.69 -4.84 40.41
N ALA A 167 -4.54 -4.55 41.40
CA ALA A 167 -5.94 -4.15 41.18
C ALA A 167 -6.09 -2.68 40.75
N LEU A 168 -5.18 -1.80 41.22
CA LEU A 168 -5.18 -0.37 40.95
C LEU A 168 -4.38 0.02 39.72
N ILE A 169 -3.50 -0.85 39.17
CA ILE A 169 -2.91 -0.63 37.86
C ILE A 169 -4.08 -0.60 36.89
N PRO A 170 -4.53 0.59 36.48
CA PRO A 170 -5.52 0.67 35.45
C PRO A 170 -4.74 0.18 34.23
N VAL A 171 -5.21 -0.84 33.54
CA VAL A 171 -4.75 -1.06 32.17
C VAL A 171 -5.37 0.06 31.34
N HIS A 172 -4.92 1.29 31.59
CA HIS A 172 -5.09 2.37 30.65
C HIS A 172 -4.37 1.87 29.40
N PRO A 173 -5.08 1.66 28.29
CA PRO A 173 -4.41 1.37 27.05
C PRO A 173 -3.44 2.54 26.84
N LEU A 174 -2.15 2.24 26.60
CA LEU A 174 -1.49 3.04 25.59
C LEU A 174 -2.46 2.97 24.42
N THR A 175 -3.09 4.10 24.11
CA THR A 175 -3.77 4.28 22.84
C THR A 175 -2.73 3.86 21.81
N THR A 176 -2.85 2.62 21.34
CA THR A 176 -2.28 2.23 20.08
C THR A 176 -3.10 3.06 19.12
N GLN A 177 -2.65 4.30 18.90
CA GLN A 177 -3.04 5.03 17.74
C GLN A 177 -2.75 4.03 16.63
N SER A 178 -3.80 3.47 16.04
CA SER A 178 -3.68 2.78 14.78
C SER A 178 -2.94 3.78 13.91
N MET A 179 -1.65 3.54 13.68
CA MET A 179 -0.90 4.37 12.77
C MET A 179 -1.57 4.11 11.44
N ILE A 180 -2.52 4.98 11.08
CA ILE A 180 -2.99 5.11 9.72
C ILE A 180 -1.71 5.45 8.99
N THR A 181 -1.11 4.44 8.37
CA THR A 181 0.07 4.64 7.54
C THR A 181 -0.40 5.58 6.45
N LYS A 182 0.01 6.85 6.57
CA LYS A 182 -0.41 7.89 5.64
C LYS A 182 -0.13 7.37 4.23
N PRO A 183 -1.17 7.11 3.41
CA PRO A 183 -0.94 6.58 2.08
C PRO A 183 -0.12 7.60 1.30
N SER A 184 0.89 7.14 0.59
CA SER A 184 1.77 7.99 -0.22
C SER A 184 2.02 7.36 -1.56
N MET A 185 1.98 8.18 -2.61
CA MET A 185 2.31 7.80 -3.98
C MET A 185 3.23 8.88 -4.54
N ASN A 186 4.44 8.49 -4.90
CA ASN A 186 5.43 9.38 -5.50
C ASN A 186 5.71 8.92 -6.92
N LEU A 187 5.86 9.88 -7.84
CA LEU A 187 6.35 9.59 -9.18
C LEU A 187 7.81 9.14 -9.11
N ARG A 188 8.13 8.00 -9.71
CA ARG A 188 9.48 7.45 -9.78
C ARG A 188 10.15 7.80 -11.10
N SER A 189 9.47 7.54 -12.22
CA SER A 189 9.95 7.93 -13.55
C SER A 189 8.82 8.01 -14.57
N VAL A 190 9.07 8.75 -15.64
CA VAL A 190 8.24 8.81 -16.85
C VAL A 190 9.19 8.66 -18.02
N GLU A 191 9.06 7.56 -18.75
CA GLU A 191 9.99 7.19 -19.82
C GLU A 191 9.22 6.92 -21.11
N ILE A 192 9.70 7.49 -22.23
CA ILE A 192 9.25 7.10 -23.57
C ILE A 192 10.06 5.86 -23.95
N LEU A 193 9.39 4.72 -24.13
CA LEU A 193 10.04 3.49 -24.56
C LEU A 193 10.18 3.48 -26.08
N ASP A 194 11.33 3.02 -26.58
CA ASP A 194 11.53 2.79 -28.02
C ASP A 194 10.56 1.72 -28.53
N PRO A 195 9.87 1.95 -29.67
CA PRO A 195 10.11 2.97 -30.70
C PRO A 195 9.36 4.30 -30.54
N GLY A 196 8.84 4.63 -29.36
CA GLY A 196 8.05 5.85 -29.08
C GLY A 196 6.55 5.60 -28.94
N SER A 197 6.08 4.38 -29.22
CA SER A 197 4.65 4.05 -29.14
C SER A 197 4.11 3.88 -27.72
N LEU A 198 4.99 3.81 -26.72
CA LEU A 198 4.64 3.53 -25.33
C LEU A 198 5.35 4.49 -24.39
N ILE A 199 4.59 5.10 -23.48
CA ILE A 199 5.10 5.83 -22.32
C ILE A 199 4.88 4.95 -21.09
N LEU A 200 5.94 4.74 -20.31
CA LEU A 200 5.86 4.02 -19.04
C LEU A 200 5.99 5.01 -17.89
N VAL A 201 4.96 5.07 -17.06
CA VAL A 201 4.93 5.86 -15.83
C VAL A 201 5.07 4.92 -14.65
N ARG A 202 6.10 5.13 -13.82
CA ARG A 202 6.38 4.31 -12.63
C ARG A 202 6.14 5.11 -11.35
N TYR A 203 5.57 4.47 -10.35
CA TYR A 203 5.27 5.06 -9.05
C TYR A 203 5.93 4.28 -7.91
N SER A 204 6.21 4.96 -6.81
CA SER A 204 6.54 4.37 -5.52
C SER A 204 5.36 4.57 -4.58
N MET A 205 4.75 3.48 -4.13
CA MET A 205 3.53 3.51 -3.32
C MET A 205 3.74 2.90 -1.93
N ARG A 206 3.07 3.46 -0.93
CA ARG A 206 3.00 2.94 0.44
C ARG A 206 1.57 3.00 0.93
N GLY A 207 1.02 1.85 1.33
CA GLY A 207 -0.35 1.76 1.85
C GLY A 207 -1.45 2.02 0.81
N LEU A 208 -1.14 1.92 -0.49
CA LEU A 208 -2.06 2.10 -1.62
C LEU A 208 -1.95 0.92 -2.59
N SER A 209 -3.03 0.66 -3.31
CA SER A 209 -3.02 -0.25 -4.46
C SER A 209 -3.60 0.44 -5.69
N LEU A 210 -2.95 0.20 -6.83
CA LEU A 210 -3.30 0.77 -8.11
C LEU A 210 -4.53 0.04 -8.68
N GLY A 211 -5.56 0.79 -9.03
CA GLY A 211 -6.77 0.29 -9.67
C GLY A 211 -6.66 0.40 -11.19
N SER A 212 -7.61 1.10 -11.81
CA SER A 212 -7.71 1.25 -13.27
C SER A 212 -7.39 2.68 -13.74
N VAL A 213 -7.03 2.81 -15.01
CA VAL A 213 -6.89 4.11 -15.69
C VAL A 213 -8.26 4.55 -16.22
N THR A 214 -8.79 5.65 -15.71
CA THR A 214 -10.11 6.17 -16.09
C THR A 214 -10.06 7.23 -17.18
N GLY A 215 -8.92 7.89 -17.35
CA GLY A 215 -8.73 8.93 -18.35
C GLY A 215 -7.29 9.01 -18.83
N CYS A 216 -7.12 9.24 -20.12
CA CYS A 216 -5.82 9.42 -20.76
C CYS A 216 -5.96 10.46 -21.88
N LEU A 217 -5.27 11.58 -21.73
CA LEU A 217 -5.19 12.65 -22.72
C LEU A 217 -3.73 13.08 -22.90
N ILE A 218 -3.37 13.51 -24.09
CA ILE A 218 -2.07 14.09 -24.39
C ILE A 218 -2.31 15.50 -24.91
N GLU A 219 -1.75 16.49 -24.22
CA GLU A 219 -1.80 17.91 -24.59
C GLU A 219 -0.55 18.24 -25.43
N VAL A 220 -0.76 18.55 -26.71
CA VAL A 220 0.28 18.93 -27.67
C VAL A 220 -0.03 20.32 -28.19
N GLY A 221 0.63 21.35 -27.66
CA GLY A 221 0.27 22.74 -27.93
C GLY A 221 -1.16 23.01 -27.45
N ASP A 222 -2.03 23.48 -28.35
CA ASP A 222 -3.44 23.79 -28.05
C ASP A 222 -4.41 22.61 -28.31
N GLN A 223 -3.90 21.43 -28.66
CA GLN A 223 -4.72 20.26 -28.97
C GLN A 223 -4.65 19.19 -27.87
N LEU A 224 -5.79 18.56 -27.62
CA LEU A 224 -5.93 17.40 -26.74
C LEU A 224 -6.18 16.15 -27.59
N ILE A 225 -5.27 15.19 -27.49
CA ILE A 225 -5.32 13.91 -28.19
C ILE A 225 -5.70 12.81 -27.20
N LYS A 226 -6.67 11.97 -27.54
CA LYS A 226 -7.10 10.87 -26.66
C LYS A 226 -6.12 9.70 -26.77
N CYS A 227 -5.65 9.19 -25.64
CA CYS A 227 -4.77 8.01 -25.57
C CYS A 227 -5.45 6.81 -24.92
N SER A 228 -4.84 5.64 -25.08
CA SER A 228 -5.23 4.41 -24.37
C SER A 228 -4.16 4.07 -23.35
N ALA A 229 -4.57 3.62 -22.16
CA ALA A 229 -3.64 3.32 -21.08
C ALA A 229 -4.13 2.13 -20.26
N TYR A 230 -3.17 1.37 -19.71
CA TYR A 230 -3.42 0.20 -18.88
C TYR A 230 -2.34 0.05 -17.82
N THR A 231 -2.58 -0.80 -16.83
CA THR A 231 -1.65 -1.05 -15.72
C THR A 231 -0.92 -2.38 -15.92
N PRO A 232 0.32 -2.38 -16.48
CA PRO A 232 1.08 -3.62 -16.68
C PRO A 232 1.52 -4.27 -15.38
N ALA A 233 1.73 -3.49 -14.31
CA ALA A 233 2.08 -3.98 -12.98
C ALA A 233 1.38 -3.15 -11.90
N SER A 234 1.52 -3.56 -10.64
CA SER A 234 0.89 -2.88 -9.51
C SER A 234 1.44 -1.48 -9.25
N ASP A 235 2.60 -1.11 -9.81
CA ASP A 235 3.31 0.15 -9.57
C ASP A 235 3.48 1.02 -10.83
N SER A 236 2.91 0.61 -11.96
CA SER A 236 3.18 1.25 -13.24
C SER A 236 1.95 1.33 -14.14
N VAL A 237 1.97 2.37 -14.98
CA VAL A 237 0.95 2.67 -15.99
C VAL A 237 1.64 2.77 -17.34
N ALA A 238 1.20 1.95 -18.30
CA ALA A 238 1.63 2.00 -19.68
C ALA A 238 0.59 2.79 -20.49
N VAL A 239 1.06 3.78 -21.23
CA VAL A 239 0.25 4.63 -22.11
C VAL A 239 0.66 4.38 -23.55
N ILE A 240 -0.31 4.02 -24.38
CA ILE A 240 -0.15 3.87 -25.83
C ILE A 240 -0.28 5.25 -26.45
N VAL A 241 0.78 5.72 -27.10
CA VAL A 241 0.86 7.05 -27.71
C VAL A 241 0.35 6.98 -29.15
N PRO A 242 -0.72 7.74 -29.49
CA PRO A 242 -1.17 7.85 -30.87
C PRO A 242 -0.10 8.50 -31.76
N PRO A 243 0.18 7.98 -32.98
CA PRO A 243 1.22 8.53 -33.86
C PRO A 243 1.04 10.01 -34.23
N GLU A 244 -0.22 10.46 -34.30
CA GLU A 244 -0.61 11.85 -34.52
C GLU A 244 0.00 12.83 -33.50
N THR A 245 0.30 12.36 -32.28
CA THR A 245 0.98 13.14 -31.23
C THR A 245 2.33 13.68 -31.71
N TYR A 246 3.17 12.80 -32.26
CA TYR A 246 4.51 13.17 -32.70
C TYR A 246 4.49 13.95 -34.00
N VAL A 247 3.57 13.62 -34.92
CA VAL A 247 3.38 14.37 -36.17
C VAL A 247 3.03 15.83 -35.86
N ARG A 248 2.04 16.06 -34.98
CA ARG A 248 1.64 17.40 -34.55
C ARG A 248 2.75 18.15 -33.82
N ALA A 249 3.47 17.46 -32.94
CA ALA A 249 4.58 18.08 -32.23
C ALA A 249 5.69 18.50 -33.20
N TYR A 250 5.97 17.68 -34.21
CA TYR A 250 6.97 17.96 -35.24
C TYR A 250 6.57 19.13 -36.16
N GLU A 251 5.34 19.12 -36.69
CA GLU A 251 4.83 20.17 -37.57
C GLU A 251 4.81 21.55 -36.92
N ASN A 252 4.48 21.61 -35.63
CA ASN A 252 4.44 22.85 -34.85
C ASN A 252 5.79 23.20 -34.20
N GLY A 253 6.83 22.41 -34.44
CA GLY A 253 8.16 22.62 -33.88
C GLY A 253 8.26 22.52 -32.35
N LEU A 254 7.36 21.78 -31.72
CA LEU A 254 7.28 21.61 -30.27
C LEU A 254 8.31 20.61 -29.77
N THR A 255 9.01 20.93 -28.68
CA THR A 255 10.00 20.05 -28.02
C THR A 255 9.47 19.40 -26.76
N SER A 256 8.18 19.57 -26.46
CA SER A 256 7.53 18.91 -25.33
C SER A 256 6.02 18.81 -25.52
N PHE A 257 5.41 17.87 -24.82
CA PHE A 257 3.97 17.71 -24.68
C PHE A 257 3.64 17.23 -23.27
N LYS A 258 2.39 17.35 -22.82
CA LYS A 258 1.99 16.87 -21.48
C LYS A 258 1.11 15.63 -21.59
N LEU A 259 1.41 14.63 -20.77
CA LEU A 259 0.56 13.48 -20.54
C LEU A 259 -0.34 13.74 -19.34
N LEU A 260 -1.65 13.68 -19.56
CA LEU A 260 -2.69 13.82 -18.55
C LEU A 260 -3.33 12.45 -18.31
N VAL A 261 -3.24 11.92 -17.10
CA VAL A 261 -3.80 10.62 -16.73
C VAL A 261 -4.63 10.70 -15.47
N ASN A 262 -5.79 10.06 -15.48
CA ASN A 262 -6.64 9.88 -14.31
C ASN A 262 -6.59 8.43 -13.88
N LEU A 263 -6.19 8.20 -12.63
CA LEU A 263 -6.02 6.87 -12.05
C LEU A 263 -6.96 6.69 -10.86
N THR A 264 -7.56 5.51 -10.77
CA THR A 264 -8.31 5.08 -9.59
C THR A 264 -7.40 4.26 -8.68
N LEU A 265 -7.48 4.52 -7.38
CA LEU A 265 -6.74 3.83 -6.33
C LEU A 265 -7.76 3.23 -5.35
N ASP A 266 -7.33 2.26 -4.56
CA ASP A 266 -8.17 1.68 -3.49
C ASP A 266 -8.67 2.71 -2.46
N LYS A 267 -7.90 3.77 -2.20
CA LYS A 267 -8.21 4.80 -1.20
C LYS A 267 -8.35 6.20 -1.79
N GLY A 268 -8.51 6.35 -3.11
CA GLY A 268 -8.65 7.66 -3.75
C GLY A 268 -8.48 7.66 -5.26
N PHE A 269 -8.11 8.82 -5.80
CA PHE A 269 -7.80 9.01 -7.22
C PHE A 269 -6.56 9.89 -7.38
N LEU A 270 -5.88 9.75 -8.50
CA LEU A 270 -4.74 10.59 -8.88
C LEU A 270 -5.02 11.23 -10.25
N VAL A 271 -4.85 12.55 -10.33
CA VAL A 271 -4.81 13.30 -11.58
C VAL A 271 -3.35 13.64 -11.85
N GLY A 272 -2.74 12.90 -12.75
CA GLY A 272 -1.34 13.06 -13.17
C GLY A 272 -1.24 14.02 -14.35
N SER A 273 -0.25 14.92 -14.29
CA SER A 273 0.13 15.80 -15.41
C SER A 273 1.65 15.77 -15.54
N TYR A 274 2.14 15.09 -16.56
CA TYR A 274 3.57 14.82 -16.74
C TYR A 274 4.07 15.48 -18.03
N PRO A 275 4.94 16.50 -17.96
CA PRO A 275 5.60 17.03 -19.15
C PRO A 275 6.63 16.01 -19.67
N LEU A 276 6.55 15.67 -20.95
CA LEU A 276 7.53 14.87 -21.65
C LEU A 276 8.28 15.72 -22.66
N HIS A 277 9.60 15.59 -22.68
CA HIS A 277 10.47 16.30 -23.60
C HIS A 277 10.87 15.38 -24.76
N ILE A 278 10.91 15.96 -25.96
CA ILE A 278 11.33 15.31 -27.19
C ILE A 278 12.37 16.16 -27.90
N SER A 279 13.33 15.49 -28.53
CA SER A 279 14.42 16.13 -29.25
C SER A 279 14.34 15.76 -30.73
N TRP A 280 14.33 16.76 -31.59
CA TRP A 280 14.32 16.58 -33.04
C TRP A 280 15.76 16.59 -33.57
N SER A 281 16.08 15.65 -34.44
CA SER A 281 17.39 15.52 -35.06
C SER A 281 17.27 15.29 -36.57
N LYS A 282 18.26 15.73 -37.33
CA LYS A 282 18.34 15.48 -38.78
C LYS A 282 18.44 13.98 -39.08
N LEU A 283 18.15 13.59 -40.32
CA LEU A 283 18.35 12.21 -40.75
C LEU A 283 19.85 11.85 -40.69
N SER A 284 20.15 10.64 -40.22
CA SER A 284 21.53 10.13 -40.22
C SER A 284 21.78 9.34 -41.49
N LEU A 285 22.82 9.70 -42.24
CA LEU A 285 23.19 9.07 -43.50
C LEU A 285 24.48 8.27 -43.34
N SER A 286 24.41 6.98 -43.61
CA SER A 286 25.58 6.09 -43.68
C SER A 286 25.62 5.35 -45.01
N VAL A 287 26.83 5.07 -45.49
CA VAL A 287 27.05 4.31 -46.73
C VAL A 287 27.54 2.93 -46.35
N ASN A 288 26.91 1.88 -46.89
CA ASN A 288 27.32 0.50 -46.71
C ASN A 288 27.41 -0.19 -48.08
N GLY A 289 28.64 -0.37 -48.58
CA GLY A 289 28.87 -0.85 -49.94
C GLY A 289 28.20 0.06 -50.97
N THR A 290 27.27 -0.50 -51.75
CA THR A 290 26.49 0.21 -52.78
C THR A 290 25.17 0.80 -52.27
N SER A 291 24.91 0.70 -50.96
CA SER A 291 23.65 1.16 -50.35
C SER A 291 23.85 2.44 -49.54
N LEU A 292 22.94 3.39 -49.67
CA LEU A 292 22.79 4.52 -48.74
C LEU A 292 21.71 4.17 -47.71
N ILE A 293 22.07 4.16 -46.45
CA ILE A 293 21.16 3.93 -45.33
C ILE A 293 20.79 5.29 -44.73
N LEU A 294 19.51 5.62 -44.74
CA LEU A 294 18.94 6.78 -44.08
C LEU A 294 18.27 6.31 -42.79
N SER A 295 18.74 6.77 -41.64
CA SER A 295 18.17 6.45 -40.33
C SER A 295 17.40 7.66 -39.80
N ASN A 296 16.13 7.46 -39.46
CA ASN A 296 15.32 8.48 -38.81
C ASN A 296 15.37 8.30 -37.28
N PRO A 297 16.10 9.17 -36.55
CA PRO A 297 16.17 9.09 -35.10
C PRO A 297 14.89 9.55 -34.40
N ASN A 298 13.95 10.18 -35.12
CA ASN A 298 12.78 10.85 -34.56
C ASN A 298 11.56 9.93 -34.49
N TYR A 299 10.59 10.32 -33.65
CA TYR A 299 9.30 9.65 -33.49
C TYR A 299 8.23 10.08 -34.51
N ALA A 300 8.53 11.08 -35.34
CA ALA A 300 7.70 11.50 -36.46
C ALA A 300 8.32 11.04 -37.79
N PRO A 301 7.50 10.67 -38.80
CA PRO A 301 7.99 10.37 -40.13
C PRO A 301 8.57 11.62 -40.81
N ILE A 302 9.63 11.45 -41.59
CA ILE A 302 10.23 12.53 -42.39
C ILE A 302 10.08 12.22 -43.88
N ASN A 303 9.53 13.18 -44.62
CA ASN A 303 9.35 13.07 -46.06
C ASN A 303 10.56 13.61 -46.81
N VAL A 304 11.20 12.74 -47.58
CA VAL A 304 12.26 13.10 -48.52
C VAL A 304 11.59 13.54 -49.82
N THR A 305 11.80 14.79 -50.22
CA THR A 305 11.11 15.42 -51.34
C THR A 305 11.77 15.10 -52.67
N GLN A 306 13.10 15.03 -52.70
CA GLN A 306 13.87 14.74 -53.91
C GLN A 306 15.11 13.91 -53.60
N VAL A 307 15.40 12.96 -54.48
CA VAL A 307 16.64 12.18 -54.45
C VAL A 307 17.27 12.17 -55.83
N ARG A 308 18.54 12.57 -55.90
CA ARG A 308 19.30 12.68 -57.14
C ARG A 308 20.59 11.88 -57.04
N VAL A 309 20.78 10.96 -57.97
CA VAL A 309 22.00 10.15 -58.09
C VAL A 309 22.80 10.62 -59.30
N THR A 310 24.02 11.09 -59.08
CA THR A 310 24.94 11.54 -60.13
C THR A 310 26.09 10.55 -60.25
N TYR A 311 26.14 9.80 -61.35
CA TYR A 311 27.16 8.81 -61.65
C TYR A 311 28.39 9.45 -62.27
N MET A 312 29.58 9.11 -61.79
CA MET A 312 30.85 9.65 -62.26
C MET A 312 31.67 8.56 -62.96
N ARG A 313 32.25 8.92 -64.10
CA ARG A 313 33.16 8.05 -64.87
C ARG A 313 34.45 8.82 -65.17
N TYR A 314 35.59 8.13 -65.06
CA TYR A 314 36.87 8.69 -65.47
C TYR A 314 36.99 8.73 -66.99
N ASP A 315 37.37 9.87 -67.53
CA ASP A 315 37.65 10.07 -68.96
C ASP A 315 39.17 10.07 -69.18
N GLU A 316 39.69 9.03 -69.82
CA GLU A 316 41.13 8.87 -70.09
C GLU A 316 41.70 9.98 -71.00
N LYS A 317 40.87 10.55 -71.90
CA LYS A 317 41.32 11.58 -72.84
C LYS A 317 41.53 12.92 -72.16
N THR A 318 40.66 13.26 -71.21
CA THR A 318 40.72 14.53 -70.47
C THR A 318 41.30 14.39 -69.07
N ARG A 319 41.72 13.17 -68.67
CA ARG A 319 42.27 12.82 -67.34
C ARG A 319 41.44 13.40 -66.18
N THR A 320 40.12 13.39 -66.32
CA THR A 320 39.17 14.03 -65.39
C THR A 320 37.93 13.17 -65.22
N HIS A 321 37.29 13.21 -64.04
CA HIS A 321 36.00 12.56 -63.84
C HIS A 321 34.90 13.44 -64.44
N LYS A 322 34.07 12.84 -65.29
CA LYS A 322 32.89 13.49 -65.89
C LYS A 322 31.62 12.82 -65.41
N VAL A 323 30.54 13.60 -65.43
CA VAL A 323 29.19 13.09 -65.18
C VAL A 323 28.84 12.12 -66.30
N ALA A 324 28.59 10.87 -65.94
CA ALA A 324 28.18 9.83 -66.87
C ALA A 324 26.66 9.82 -67.05
N GLU A 325 25.92 9.88 -65.95
CA GLU A 325 24.46 9.80 -65.92
C GLU A 325 23.93 10.50 -64.67
N VAL A 326 22.74 11.10 -64.77
CA VAL A 326 22.00 11.62 -63.61
C VAL A 326 20.64 10.93 -63.58
N LYS A 327 20.31 10.32 -62.44
CA LYS A 327 19.03 9.66 -62.19
C LYS A 327 18.31 10.36 -61.05
N GLU A 328 17.13 10.91 -61.34
CA GLU A 328 16.21 11.43 -60.34
C GLU A 328 15.29 10.29 -59.87
N LEU A 329 15.13 10.13 -58.57
CA LEU A 329 14.28 9.13 -57.95
C LEU A 329 13.08 9.83 -57.27
N PRO A 330 11.91 9.16 -57.20
CA PRO A 330 10.77 9.71 -56.50
C PRO A 330 11.09 9.89 -55.01
N GLY A 331 10.45 10.91 -54.41
CA GLY A 331 10.48 11.10 -52.97
C GLY A 331 9.88 9.91 -52.22
N PHE A 332 10.31 9.73 -50.97
CA PHE A 332 9.82 8.66 -50.10
C PHE A 332 9.77 9.13 -48.65
N THR A 333 9.05 8.40 -47.81
CA THR A 333 8.93 8.69 -46.37
C THR A 333 9.79 7.74 -45.57
N VAL A 334 10.65 8.28 -44.70
CA VAL A 334 11.36 7.49 -43.70
C VAL A 334 10.49 7.46 -42.44
N GLY A 335 10.00 6.27 -42.10
CA GLY A 335 9.16 6.06 -40.92
C GLY A 335 9.86 6.44 -39.59
N PRO A 336 9.10 6.59 -38.50
CA PRO A 336 9.66 6.94 -37.20
C PRO A 336 10.54 5.82 -36.65
N ARG A 337 11.68 6.17 -36.04
CA ARG A 337 12.70 5.24 -35.50
C ARG A 337 13.05 4.09 -36.46
N ASN A 338 13.00 4.35 -37.77
CA ASN A 338 13.18 3.35 -38.81
C ASN A 338 14.30 3.74 -39.79
N ASN A 339 14.83 2.74 -40.48
CA ASN A 339 15.85 2.92 -41.50
C ASN A 339 15.25 2.68 -42.89
N TYR A 340 15.65 3.51 -43.85
CA TYR A 340 15.36 3.32 -45.26
C TYR A 340 16.66 3.05 -46.01
N THR A 341 16.72 1.93 -46.72
CA THR A 341 17.89 1.55 -47.50
C THR A 341 17.64 1.84 -48.97
N LEU A 342 18.43 2.77 -49.52
CA LEU A 342 18.44 3.06 -50.95
C LEU A 342 19.57 2.30 -51.62
N LEU A 343 19.22 1.32 -52.46
CA LEU A 343 20.17 0.60 -53.29
C LEU A 343 20.56 1.44 -54.50
N VAL A 344 21.86 1.67 -54.69
CA VAL A 344 22.38 2.39 -55.85
C VAL A 344 23.07 1.40 -56.78
N GLU A 345 22.55 1.32 -58.02
CA GLU A 345 23.14 0.47 -59.06
C GLU A 345 24.58 0.91 -59.36
N SER A 346 25.51 -0.04 -59.43
CA SER A 346 26.91 0.23 -59.77
C SER A 346 27.06 0.65 -61.22
N ARG A 347 27.14 1.96 -61.47
CA ARG A 347 27.37 2.53 -62.80
C ARG A 347 28.54 3.53 -62.74
N GLY A 348 29.65 3.21 -63.39
CA GLY A 348 30.88 4.02 -63.30
C GLY A 348 31.74 3.64 -62.09
N GLU A 349 32.55 4.59 -61.60
CA GLU A 349 33.49 4.36 -60.49
C GLU A 349 32.88 4.69 -59.13
N TYR A 350 32.14 5.79 -59.06
CA TYR A 350 31.43 6.22 -57.86
C TYR A 350 30.21 7.08 -58.24
N ALA A 351 29.29 7.23 -57.28
CA ALA A 351 28.14 8.10 -57.42
C ALA A 351 28.03 9.08 -56.26
N TYR A 352 27.50 10.27 -56.53
CA TYR A 352 27.00 11.18 -55.52
C TYR A 352 25.49 11.03 -55.38
N VAL A 353 25.03 10.73 -54.18
CA VAL A 353 23.60 10.72 -53.83
C VAL A 353 23.32 12.00 -53.06
N MET A 354 22.52 12.88 -53.67
CA MET A 354 21.97 14.06 -53.03
C MET A 354 20.53 13.78 -52.61
N ILE A 355 20.22 14.12 -51.37
CA ILE A 355 18.87 14.06 -50.83
C ILE A 355 18.43 15.45 -50.38
N LYS A 356 17.15 15.72 -50.58
CA LYS A 356 16.48 16.95 -50.15
C LYS A 356 15.28 16.59 -49.29
N TYR A 357 15.16 17.20 -48.12
CA TYR A 357 14.03 16.99 -47.22
C TYR A 357 13.76 18.24 -46.38
N LEU A 358 12.54 18.34 -45.86
CA LEU A 358 12.16 19.41 -44.93
C LEU A 358 12.46 18.93 -43.50
N PHE A 359 13.13 19.76 -42.71
CA PHE A 359 13.35 19.54 -41.29
C PHE A 359 12.93 20.78 -40.51
N MET A 360 11.87 20.67 -39.71
CA MET A 360 11.37 21.78 -38.88
C MET A 360 11.08 23.06 -39.68
N GLY A 361 10.61 22.93 -40.93
CA GLY A 361 10.34 24.05 -41.84
C GLY A 361 11.55 24.50 -42.68
N ASP A 362 12.76 24.07 -42.34
CA ASP A 362 13.97 24.38 -43.11
C ASP A 362 14.25 23.30 -44.16
N GLU A 363 14.65 23.73 -45.35
CA GLU A 363 15.07 22.82 -46.41
C GLU A 363 16.51 22.36 -46.18
N ILE A 364 16.68 21.05 -46.01
CA ILE A 364 17.98 20.42 -45.80
C ILE A 364 18.38 19.69 -47.07
N VAL A 365 19.61 19.96 -47.53
CA VAL A 365 20.25 19.27 -48.65
C VAL A 365 21.50 18.58 -48.13
N GLU A 366 21.57 17.26 -48.30
CA GLU A 366 22.73 16.47 -47.91
C GLU A 366 23.20 15.60 -49.06
N GLN A 367 24.52 15.48 -49.20
CA GLN A 367 25.15 14.67 -50.25
C GLN A 367 26.13 13.67 -49.65
N ARG A 368 26.13 12.45 -50.17
CA ARG A 368 27.10 11.39 -49.83
C ARG A 368 27.68 10.77 -51.09
N ARG A 369 28.95 10.37 -51.00
CA ARG A 369 29.66 9.64 -52.07
C ARG A 369 29.60 8.15 -51.79
N ILE A 370 29.25 7.37 -52.81
CA ILE A 370 29.27 5.91 -52.78
C ILE A 370 30.29 5.45 -53.81
N ASN A 371 31.28 4.67 -53.39
CA ASN A 371 32.27 4.07 -54.30
C ASN A 371 31.78 2.67 -54.69
N PHE A 372 31.86 2.34 -55.98
CA PHE A 372 31.49 1.02 -56.49
C PHE A 372 32.67 0.07 -56.63
N SER A 373 33.89 0.60 -56.46
CA SER A 373 35.20 -0.07 -56.56
C SER A 373 35.84 -0.32 -55.21
#